data_AF-A0A1E3NZP7-F1
#
_entry.id   AF-A0A1E3NZP7-F1
#
_cell.length_a   1.000
_cell.length_b   1.000
_cell.length_c   1.000
_cell.angle_alpha   90.00
_cell.angle_beta   90.00
_cell.angle_gamma   90.00
#
_symmetry.space_group_name_H-M   'P 1'
#
loop_
_entity.id
_entity.type
_entity.pdbx_description
1 polymer ?
#
loop_
_entity_poly.entity_id
_entity_poly.type
_entity_poly.pdbx_seq_one_letter_code
_entity_poly.pdbx_strand_id
1 'polypeptide(L)'
;ERKRRDNMNEKIQELLTLIPQEFFDDHKDKSSGTKDGKPNKGQILTKGLEYIQDLQNKIDENNRKEVELILKLKNLSVVKNHQITDMNLNNTSAEIVLGEIGVGPLAGLVSSSTTVDNTTTMSSVSQKSPNNNFEYGGYDQYGN
;
A
#
# COMPACT_ATOMS: atom_id res chain seq x y z
N GLU A 1 -4.53 15.37 31.30
CA GLU A 1 -5.40 16.04 30.31
C GLU A 1 -4.71 17.10 29.44
N ARG A 2 -4.09 18.15 30.00
CA ARG A 2 -3.38 19.17 29.18
C ARG A 2 -2.33 18.56 28.23
N LYS A 3 -1.42 17.74 28.77
CA LYS A 3 -0.43 16.98 27.97
C LYS A 3 -1.03 16.14 26.83
N ARG A 4 -2.23 15.57 27.01
CA ARG A 4 -2.90 14.78 25.94
C ARG A 4 -3.39 15.68 24.82
N ARG A 5 -3.95 16.83 25.17
CA ARG A 5 -4.40 17.84 24.19
C ARG A 5 -3.22 18.43 23.42
N ASP A 6 -2.11 18.69 24.09
CA ASP A 6 -0.91 19.24 23.45
C ASP A 6 -0.31 18.23 22.47
N ASN A 7 -0.16 16.97 22.88
CA ASN A 7 0.32 15.90 22.01
C ASN A 7 -0.59 15.68 20.77
N MET A 8 -1.92 15.75 20.95
CA MET A 8 -2.86 15.67 19.83
C MET A 8 -2.69 16.85 18.86
N ASN A 9 -2.48 18.06 19.38
CA ASN A 9 -2.25 19.23 18.54
C ASN A 9 -0.95 19.12 17.75
N GLU A 10 0.12 18.62 18.37
CA GLU A 10 1.40 18.35 17.69
C GLU A 10 1.20 17.39 16.52
N LYS A 11 0.45 16.29 16.72
CA LYS A 11 0.15 15.33 15.65
C LYS A 11 -0.70 15.91 14.53
N ILE A 12 -1.66 16.78 14.83
CA ILE A 12 -2.43 17.48 13.80
C ILE A 12 -1.53 18.43 13.00
N GLN A 13 -0.58 19.11 13.64
CA GLN A 13 0.36 19.99 12.93
C GLN A 13 1.39 19.20 12.10
N GLU A 14 1.87 18.06 12.61
CA GLU A 14 2.72 17.14 11.86
C GLU A 14 1.99 16.64 10.61
N LEU A 15 0.71 16.26 10.74
CA LEU A 15 -0.10 15.85 9.59
C LEU A 15 -0.22 16.96 8.53
N LEU A 16 -0.39 18.21 8.94
CA LEU A 16 -0.42 19.35 8.00
C LEU A 16 0.88 19.45 7.19
N THR A 17 2.04 19.11 7.75
CA THR A 17 3.31 19.16 7.01
C THR A 17 3.50 18.01 6.01
N LEU A 18 2.74 16.92 6.16
CA LEU A 18 2.84 15.74 5.29
C LEU A 18 1.90 15.80 4.09
N ILE A 19 0.82 16.58 4.19
CA ILE A 19 -0.17 16.73 3.13
C ILE A 19 0.34 17.77 2.13
N PRO A 20 0.37 17.47 0.81
CA PRO A 20 0.77 18.42 -0.22
C PRO A 20 -0.10 19.68 -0.20
N GLN A 21 0.50 20.84 -0.48
CA GLN A 21 -0.19 22.14 -0.38
C GLN A 21 -1.35 22.26 -1.36
N GLU A 22 -1.27 21.55 -2.49
CA GLU A 22 -2.30 21.51 -3.53
C GLU A 22 -3.65 21.03 -2.99
N PHE A 23 -3.67 20.18 -1.95
CA PHE A 23 -4.91 19.73 -1.30
C PHE A 23 -5.61 20.85 -0.49
N PHE A 24 -4.91 21.94 -0.21
CA PHE A 24 -5.41 23.12 0.51
C PHE A 24 -5.68 24.32 -0.40
N ASP A 25 -5.26 24.28 -1.68
CA ASP A 25 -5.42 25.40 -2.62
C ASP A 25 -6.83 25.53 -3.20
N ASP A 26 -7.67 24.50 -3.04
CA ASP A 26 -9.08 24.50 -3.45
C ASP A 26 -9.96 25.36 -2.51
N HIS A 27 -9.71 26.67 -2.51
CA HIS A 27 -10.52 27.66 -1.81
C HIS A 27 -11.38 28.47 -2.78
N LYS A 28 -12.45 27.84 -3.28
CA LYS A 28 -13.69 28.56 -3.60
C LYS A 28 -14.44 29.03 -2.35
N ASP A 29 -14.08 28.51 -1.18
CA ASP A 29 -14.62 28.94 0.11
C ASP A 29 -13.67 29.92 0.81
N LYS A 30 -13.75 31.20 0.40
CA LYS A 30 -13.04 32.34 1.00
C LYS A 30 -13.41 32.62 2.49
N SER A 31 -14.09 31.70 3.18
CA SER A 31 -14.60 31.89 4.55
C SER A 31 -14.15 30.84 5.57
N SER A 32 -13.35 29.83 5.20
CA SER A 32 -13.09 28.66 6.07
C SER A 32 -11.72 28.67 6.78
N GLY A 33 -10.84 29.63 6.45
CA GLY A 33 -9.56 29.81 7.15
C GLY A 33 -9.70 30.48 8.51
N THR A 34 -8.78 30.20 9.43
CA THR A 34 -8.56 31.09 10.58
C THR A 34 -8.04 32.45 10.07
N LYS A 35 -8.07 33.51 10.90
CA LYS A 35 -7.66 34.88 10.50
C LYS A 35 -6.27 34.97 9.83
N ASP A 36 -5.44 33.94 9.99
CA ASP A 36 -4.08 33.83 9.45
C ASP A 36 -3.99 33.09 8.09
N GLY A 37 -5.12 32.71 7.48
CA GLY A 37 -5.16 31.94 6.23
C GLY A 37 -4.72 30.48 6.36
N LYS A 38 -4.47 30.01 7.58
CA LYS A 38 -4.05 28.63 7.86
C LYS A 38 -5.26 27.69 7.93
N PRO A 39 -5.11 26.45 7.43
CA PRO A 39 -6.20 25.46 7.46
C PRO A 39 -6.58 25.11 8.90
N ASN A 40 -7.88 25.02 9.16
CA ASN A 40 -8.44 24.60 10.44
C ASN A 40 -8.13 23.12 10.71
N LYS A 41 -8.09 22.69 11.97
CA LYS A 41 -7.93 21.28 12.38
C LYS A 41 -8.89 20.34 11.65
N GLY A 42 -10.15 20.75 11.48
CA GLY A 42 -11.12 19.96 10.71
C GLY A 42 -10.69 19.78 9.25
N GLN A 43 -10.21 20.84 8.59
CA GLN A 43 -9.72 20.78 7.21
C GLN A 43 -8.45 19.92 7.11
N ILE A 44 -7.51 20.05 8.05
CA ILE A 44 -6.29 19.23 8.07
C ILE A 44 -6.64 17.74 8.13
N LEU A 45 -7.61 17.37 8.99
CA LEU A 45 -8.05 15.98 9.12
C LEU A 45 -8.77 15.49 7.86
N THR A 46 -9.69 16.29 7.30
CA THR A 46 -10.40 15.95 6.06
C THR A 46 -9.44 15.78 4.89
N LYS A 47 -8.52 16.74 4.69
CA LYS A 47 -7.51 16.70 3.63
C LYS A 47 -6.50 15.59 3.84
N GLY A 48 -6.18 15.25 5.09
CA GLY A 48 -5.37 14.08 5.41
C GLY A 48 -6.03 12.78 4.97
N LEU A 49 -7.34 12.64 5.18
CA LEU A 49 -8.08 11.47 4.71
C LEU A 49 -8.13 11.42 3.18
N GLU A 50 -8.44 12.54 2.52
CA GLU A 50 -8.44 12.64 1.06
C GLU A 50 -7.07 12.26 0.47
N TYR A 51 -5.98 12.74 1.07
CA TYR A 51 -4.63 12.43 0.62
C TYR A 51 -4.27 10.94 0.79
N ILE A 52 -4.65 10.32 1.91
CA ILE A 52 -4.46 8.87 2.09
C ILE A 52 -5.22 8.08 1.01
N GLN A 53 -6.47 8.48 0.72
CA GLN A 53 -7.26 7.83 -0.32
C GLN A 53 -6.61 7.99 -1.72
N ASP A 54 -6.09 9.17 -2.04
CA ASP A 54 -5.38 9.42 -3.29
C ASP A 54 -4.12 8.54 -3.41
N LEU A 55 -3.32 8.45 -2.34
CA LEU A 55 -2.14 7.57 -2.29
C LEU A 55 -2.51 6.10 -2.48
N GLN A 56 -3.58 5.63 -1.84
CA GLN A 56 -4.08 4.26 -2.03
C GLN A 56 -4.47 4.00 -3.49
N ASN A 57 -5.22 4.92 -4.10
CA ASN A 57 -5.61 4.81 -5.51
C ASN A 57 -4.39 4.78 -6.44
N LYS A 58 -3.38 5.62 -6.16
CA LYS A 58 -2.14 5.69 -6.92
C LYS A 58 -1.31 4.41 -6.81
N ILE A 59 -1.26 3.82 -5.61
CA ILE A 59 -0.63 2.51 -5.40
C ILE A 59 -1.35 1.45 -6.23
N ASP A 60 -2.68 1.41 -6.19
CA ASP A 60 -3.47 0.43 -6.95
C ASP A 60 -3.30 0.59 -8.47
N GLU A 61 -3.25 1.82 -8.97
CA GLU A 61 -3.00 2.08 -10.39
C GLU A 61 -1.61 1.60 -10.82
N ASN A 62 -0.59 1.90 -10.01
CA ASN A 62 0.77 1.45 -10.27
C ASN A 62 0.89 -0.08 -10.20
N ASN A 63 0.22 -0.72 -9.24
CA ASN A 63 0.18 -2.19 -9.13
C ASN A 63 -0.43 -2.82 -10.38
N ARG A 64 -1.54 -2.27 -10.91
CA ARG A 64 -2.14 -2.75 -12.17
C ARG A 64 -1.17 -2.62 -13.35
N LYS A 65 -0.50 -1.47 -13.47
CA LYS A 65 0.51 -1.25 -14.52
C LYS A 65 1.68 -2.22 -14.39
N GLU A 66 2.15 -2.46 -13.18
CA GLU A 66 3.24 -3.39 -12.90
C GLU A 66 2.86 -4.82 -13.32
N VAL A 67 1.66 -5.29 -12.97
CA VAL A 67 1.14 -6.59 -13.40
C VAL A 67 1.08 -6.70 -14.93
N GLU A 68 0.60 -5.67 -15.61
CA GLU A 68 0.55 -5.63 -17.08
C GLU A 68 1.95 -5.76 -17.70
N LEU A 69 2.92 -5.01 -17.16
CA LEU A 69 4.31 -5.04 -17.60
C LEU A 69 4.95 -6.40 -17.35
N ILE A 70 4.73 -7.00 -16.18
CA ILE A 70 5.19 -8.35 -15.85
C ILE A 70 4.62 -9.37 -16.85
N LEU A 71 3.33 -9.29 -17.18
CA LEU A 71 2.70 -10.20 -18.14
C LEU A 71 3.29 -10.04 -19.55
N LYS A 72 3.46 -8.80 -20.02
CA LYS A 72 4.12 -8.52 -21.31
C LYS A 72 5.53 -9.09 -21.34
N LEU A 73 6.29 -8.91 -20.26
CA LEU A 73 7.66 -9.38 -20.15
C LEU A 73 7.74 -10.91 -20.14
N LYS A 74 6.83 -11.60 -19.42
CA LYS A 74 6.69 -13.06 -19.46
C LYS A 74 6.36 -13.56 -20.87
N ASN A 75 5.45 -12.90 -21.58
CA ASN A 75 5.12 -13.27 -22.96
C ASN A 75 6.34 -13.12 -23.89
N LEU A 76 7.09 -12.02 -23.74
CA LEU A 76 8.29 -11.78 -24.53
C LEU A 76 9.45 -12.74 -24.19
N SER A 77 9.61 -13.12 -22.92
CA SER A 77 10.63 -14.08 -22.50
C SER A 77 10.38 -15.47 -23.10
N VAL A 78 9.11 -15.88 -23.17
CA VAL A 78 8.69 -17.12 -23.84
C VAL A 78 9.01 -17.05 -25.34
N VAL A 79 8.63 -15.96 -26.02
CA VAL A 79 8.87 -15.82 -27.48
C VAL A 79 10.37 -15.82 -27.80
N LYS A 80 11.19 -15.16 -26.98
CA LYS A 80 12.64 -15.08 -27.19
C LYS A 80 13.41 -16.30 -26.67
N ASN A 81 12.74 -17.29 -26.08
CA ASN A 81 13.36 -18.44 -25.39
C ASN A 81 14.48 -18.01 -24.42
N HIS A 82 14.30 -16.87 -23.76
CA HIS A 82 15.28 -16.31 -22.84
C HIS A 82 14.64 -16.19 -21.46
N GLN A 83 15.14 -16.97 -20.50
CA GLN A 83 14.63 -16.94 -19.13
C GLN A 83 15.21 -15.73 -18.39
N ILE A 84 14.33 -14.94 -17.78
CA ILE A 84 14.71 -13.78 -16.97
C ILE A 84 14.79 -14.26 -15.52
N THR A 85 16.00 -14.49 -15.03
CA THR A 85 16.28 -14.94 -13.65
C THR A 85 16.50 -13.79 -12.68
N ASP A 86 16.86 -12.62 -13.21
CA ASP A 86 17.43 -11.53 -12.40
C ASP A 86 16.34 -10.57 -11.86
N MET A 87 15.06 -10.83 -12.17
CA MET A 87 13.94 -9.98 -11.77
C MET A 87 12.80 -10.79 -11.13
N ASN A 88 12.15 -10.19 -10.13
CA ASN A 88 10.93 -10.75 -9.55
C ASN A 88 9.74 -10.50 -10.50
N LEU A 89 9.17 -11.58 -11.01
CA LEU A 89 8.00 -11.55 -11.92
C LEU A 89 6.76 -12.17 -11.29
N ASN A 90 6.80 -12.48 -9.99
CA ASN A 90 5.75 -13.20 -9.31
C ASN A 90 4.87 -12.29 -8.47
N ASN A 91 5.46 -11.25 -7.88
CA ASN A 91 4.77 -10.32 -6.99
C ASN A 91 5.08 -8.89 -7.40
N THR A 92 4.10 -8.01 -7.20
CA THR A 92 4.28 -6.57 -7.36
C THR A 92 5.16 -5.99 -6.24
N SER A 93 5.79 -4.85 -6.50
CA SER A 93 6.55 -4.11 -5.51
C SER A 93 5.76 -3.80 -4.23
N ALA A 94 4.47 -3.45 -4.36
CA ALA A 94 3.61 -3.21 -3.21
C ALA A 94 3.37 -4.47 -2.37
N GLU A 95 3.14 -5.63 -2.98
CA GLU A 95 2.93 -6.89 -2.24
C GLU A 95 4.16 -7.28 -1.41
N ILE A 96 5.37 -7.00 -1.92
CA ILE A 96 6.62 -7.25 -1.20
C ILE A 96 6.70 -6.36 0.06
N VAL A 97 6.51 -5.05 -0.11
CA VAL A 97 6.59 -4.08 1.00
C VAL A 97 5.47 -4.29 2.02
N LEU A 98 4.26 -4.62 1.55
CA LEU A 98 3.15 -5.01 2.42
C LEU A 98 3.53 -6.27 3.23
N GLY A 99 4.14 -7.26 2.59
CA GLY A 99 4.68 -8.44 3.25
C GLY A 99 5.70 -8.13 4.35
N GLU A 100 6.63 -7.20 4.12
CA GLU A 100 7.62 -6.76 5.12
C GLU A 100 6.98 -6.11 6.35
N ILE A 101 5.87 -5.38 6.15
CA ILE A 101 5.10 -4.75 7.24
C ILE A 101 4.16 -5.77 7.91
N GLY A 102 4.12 -7.02 7.43
CA GLY A 102 3.30 -8.09 7.98
C GLY A 102 1.83 -8.01 7.53
N VAL A 103 1.56 -7.38 6.40
CA VAL A 103 0.21 -7.23 5.82
C VAL A 103 0.12 -7.91 4.45
N GLY A 104 -1.04 -8.49 4.13
CA GLY A 104 -1.27 -9.17 2.86
C GLY A 104 -0.73 -10.61 2.79
N PRO A 105 -0.81 -11.26 1.62
CA PRO A 105 -0.54 -12.69 1.46
C PRO A 105 0.92 -13.09 1.68
N LEU A 106 1.87 -12.15 1.54
CA LEU A 106 3.30 -12.39 1.72
C LEU A 106 3.80 -12.16 3.15
N ALA A 107 2.95 -11.69 4.07
CA ALA A 107 3.31 -11.34 5.45
C ALA A 107 4.10 -12.43 6.22
N GLY A 108 3.80 -13.71 5.93
CA GLY A 108 4.47 -14.86 6.55
C GLY A 108 5.69 -15.40 5.79
N LEU A 109 5.90 -15.01 4.53
CA LEU A 109 7.00 -15.52 3.70
C LEU A 109 8.27 -14.67 3.85
N VAL A 110 8.14 -13.36 4.11
CA VAL A 110 9.29 -12.45 4.19
C VAL A 110 9.95 -12.50 5.57
N SER A 111 9.18 -12.78 6.63
CA SER A 111 9.70 -12.89 8.00
C SER A 111 10.72 -14.03 8.20
N SER A 112 10.77 -15.02 7.31
CA SER A 112 11.68 -16.16 7.39
C SER A 112 13.00 -15.99 6.61
N SER A 113 13.18 -14.88 5.88
CA SER A 113 14.40 -14.65 5.06
C SER A 113 15.42 -13.69 5.69
N THR A 114 15.13 -13.09 6.84
CA THR A 114 16.06 -12.17 7.55
C THR A 114 16.87 -12.83 8.67
N THR A 115 16.69 -14.13 8.96
CA THR A 115 17.62 -14.85 9.85
C THR A 115 18.80 -15.37 9.05
N VAL A 116 19.87 -14.57 9.01
CA VAL A 116 21.20 -15.00 8.62
C VAL A 116 21.71 -15.98 9.67
N ASP A 117 21.36 -17.27 9.54
CA ASP A 117 22.05 -18.34 10.26
C ASP A 117 22.45 -19.43 9.27
N ASN A 118 23.76 -19.46 9.05
CA ASN A 118 24.45 -20.34 8.13
C ASN A 118 24.57 -21.73 8.77
N THR A 119 23.52 -22.55 8.71
CA THR A 119 23.67 -24.00 8.95
C THR A 119 22.67 -24.83 8.16
N THR A 120 23.22 -25.61 7.23
CA THR A 120 22.60 -26.75 6.57
C THR A 120 21.83 -27.63 7.54
N THR A 121 20.53 -27.78 7.33
CA THR A 121 19.85 -29.07 7.54
C THR A 121 18.54 -29.11 6.77
N MET A 122 18.46 -30.07 5.84
CA MET A 122 17.18 -30.50 5.27
C MET A 122 16.35 -31.13 6.38
N SER A 123 15.13 -30.63 6.58
CA SER A 123 14.09 -31.37 7.27
C SER A 123 12.73 -30.96 6.76
N SER A 124 12.10 -31.89 6.05
CA SER A 124 10.70 -31.92 5.66
C SER A 124 9.79 -31.69 6.87
N VAL A 125 9.02 -30.60 6.85
CA VAL A 125 7.89 -30.41 7.76
C VAL A 125 6.63 -30.15 6.94
N SER A 126 5.75 -31.14 6.99
CA SER A 126 4.39 -31.12 6.46
C SER A 126 3.59 -30.01 7.15
N GLN A 127 3.19 -28.97 6.41
CA GLN A 127 2.27 -27.96 6.92
C GLN A 127 0.88 -28.14 6.29
N LYS A 128 -0.01 -28.62 7.16
CA LYS A 128 -1.44 -28.78 7.00
C LYS A 128 -2.07 -27.43 6.58
N SER A 129 -2.73 -27.41 5.43
CA SER A 129 -3.42 -26.23 4.89
C SER A 129 -4.44 -25.66 5.91
N PRO A 130 -4.42 -24.36 6.21
CA PRO A 130 -5.58 -23.68 6.76
C PRO A 130 -6.67 -23.62 5.68
N ASN A 131 -7.88 -24.01 6.06
CA ASN A 131 -9.06 -24.04 5.22
C ASN A 131 -9.46 -22.61 4.80
N ASN A 132 -9.06 -22.17 3.61
CA ASN A 132 -9.46 -20.88 3.05
C ASN A 132 -10.79 -21.03 2.30
N ASN A 133 -11.87 -21.17 3.06
CA ASN A 133 -13.23 -21.00 2.55
C ASN A 133 -13.61 -19.50 2.57
N PHE A 134 -12.82 -18.67 1.88
CA PHE A 134 -13.21 -17.29 1.57
C PHE A 134 -13.61 -17.22 0.10
N GLU A 135 -14.91 -17.44 -0.09
CA GLU A 135 -15.65 -17.25 -1.33
C GLU A 135 -15.59 -15.77 -1.73
N TYR A 136 -14.70 -15.43 -2.65
CA TYR A 136 -14.60 -14.12 -3.26
C TYR A 136 -15.74 -13.96 -4.26
N GLY A 137 -16.78 -13.21 -3.87
CA GLY A 137 -18.01 -13.02 -4.63
C GLY A 137 -17.76 -12.52 -6.06
N GLY A 138 -18.26 -13.29 -7.02
CA GLY A 138 -18.12 -13.07 -8.46
C GLY A 138 -18.87 -11.84 -8.98
N TYR A 139 -18.27 -11.19 -9.97
CA TYR A 139 -18.83 -10.06 -10.73
C TYR A 139 -19.67 -10.51 -11.93
N ASP A 140 -20.14 -11.76 -11.95
CA ASP A 140 -20.75 -12.36 -13.14
C ASP A 140 -22.26 -12.04 -13.31
N GLN A 141 -22.83 -11.10 -12.54
CA GLN A 141 -24.28 -10.87 -12.53
C GLN A 141 -24.81 -9.59 -13.19
N TYR A 142 -24.01 -8.86 -13.97
CA TYR A 142 -24.53 -7.77 -14.79
C TYR A 142 -24.35 -8.05 -16.28
N GLY A 143 -25.10 -9.02 -16.76
CA GLY A 143 -25.25 -9.35 -18.17
C GLY A 143 -26.63 -9.91 -18.46
N ASN A 144 -27.62 -9.03 -18.59
CA ASN A 144 -28.80 -9.17 -19.46
C ASN A 144 -29.35 -7.78 -19.77
#